data_AF-A0A1J5FE31-F1
#
_entry.id   AF-A0A1J5FE31-F1
#
_cell.length_a   1.000
_cell.length_b   1.000
_cell.length_c   1.000
_cell.angle_alpha   90.00
_cell.angle_beta   90.00
_cell.angle_gamma   90.00
#
_symmetry.space_group_name_H-M   'P 1'
#
loop_
_entity.id
_entity.type
_entity.pdbx_description
1 polymer ?
#
loop_
_entity_poly.entity_id
_entity_poly.type
_entity_poly.pdbx_seq_one_letter_code
_entity_poly.pdbx_strand_id
1 'polypeptide(L)'
;MGRLKDIRILLLEDDVETLSLLLQCLYKLQKHFEDRLSIAITVLSEYTQVEEYLNKVSRNVFDIILLDRDCFASGSFHVLDFNKYPPNKIIGISSIPPYNQELEAKGVKRIVWKDYQNLHAFVEQVKGHLEEMLLQTLGRS
;
A
#
# COMPACT_ATOMS: atom_id res chain seq x y z
N MET A 1 13.73 1.79 -27.37
CA MET A 1 13.29 1.34 -26.03
C MET A 1 11.88 1.83 -25.82
N GLY A 2 10.95 0.94 -25.46
CA GLY A 2 9.60 1.33 -25.07
C GLY A 2 9.65 2.22 -23.82
N ARG A 3 8.68 3.12 -23.66
CA ARG A 3 8.56 3.94 -22.46
C ARG A 3 8.17 3.03 -21.28
N LEU A 4 8.92 3.08 -20.18
CA LEU A 4 8.58 2.38 -18.94
C LEU A 4 7.21 2.84 -18.44
N LYS A 5 6.44 1.91 -17.86
CA LYS A 5 5.18 2.25 -17.21
C LYS A 5 5.45 2.82 -15.82
N ASP A 6 5.07 4.07 -15.59
CA ASP A 6 5.15 4.69 -14.27
C ASP A 6 4.01 4.16 -13.38
N ILE A 7 4.35 3.62 -12.21
CA ILE A 7 3.42 3.12 -11.20
C ILE A 7 3.61 3.92 -9.92
N ARG A 8 2.52 4.46 -9.38
CA ARG A 8 2.54 5.25 -8.14
C ARG A 8 1.99 4.41 -6.99
N ILE A 9 2.82 4.20 -5.98
CA ILE A 9 2.48 3.43 -4.78
C ILE A 9 2.46 4.35 -3.57
N LEU A 10 1.37 4.32 -2.82
CA LEU A 10 1.23 5.00 -1.53
C LEU A 10 1.41 4.00 -0.40
N LEU A 11 2.27 4.33 0.56
CA LEU A 11 2.45 3.61 1.82
C LEU A 11 1.87 4.46 2.95
N LEU A 12 0.87 3.94 3.64
CA LEU A 12 0.33 4.49 4.89
C LEU A 12 0.78 3.54 6.00
N GLU A 13 1.90 3.86 6.65
CA GLU A 13 2.58 3.01 7.64
C GLU A 13 3.46 3.90 8.51
N ASP A 14 3.34 3.76 9.83
CA ASP A 14 4.06 4.57 10.80
C ASP A 14 5.19 3.81 11.51
N ASP A 15 5.18 2.48 11.47
CA ASP A 15 6.27 1.67 11.99
C ASP A 15 7.48 1.66 11.04
N VAL A 16 8.60 2.21 11.52
CA VAL A 16 9.82 2.37 10.72
C VAL A 16 10.41 1.03 10.30
N GLU A 17 10.32 0.00 11.15
CA GLU A 17 10.83 -1.34 10.83
C GLU A 17 10.04 -1.95 9.67
N THR A 18 8.72 -1.95 9.79
CA THR A 18 7.80 -2.40 8.73
C THR A 18 8.02 -1.63 7.43
N LEU A 19 8.10 -0.30 7.51
CA LEU A 19 8.35 0.55 6.35
C LEU A 19 9.68 0.20 5.66
N SER A 20 10.75 -0.07 6.42
CA SER A 20 12.06 -0.42 5.85
C SER A 20 11.99 -1.72 5.03
N LEU A 21 11.25 -2.72 5.50
CA LEU A 21 11.08 -3.99 4.83
C LEU A 21 10.20 -3.87 3.58
N LEU A 22 9.12 -3.08 3.66
CA LEU A 22 8.25 -2.78 2.52
C LEU A 22 9.02 -2.04 1.41
N LEU A 23 9.85 -1.06 1.76
CA LEU A 23 10.69 -0.34 0.80
C LEU A 23 11.73 -1.27 0.16
N GLN A 24 12.35 -2.17 0.93
CA GLN A 24 13.26 -3.18 0.39
C GLN A 24 12.53 -4.14 -0.57
N CYS A 25 11.30 -4.54 -0.24
CA CYS A 25 10.46 -5.34 -1.12
C CYS A 25 10.19 -4.63 -2.45
N LEU A 26 9.75 -3.37 -2.41
CA LEU A 26 9.49 -2.56 -3.60
C LEU A 26 10.73 -2.36 -4.46
N TYR A 27 11.90 -2.17 -3.84
CA TYR A 27 13.17 -2.13 -4.57
C TYR A 27 13.46 -3.43 -5.34
N LYS A 28 13.26 -4.59 -4.69
CA LYS A 28 13.44 -5.90 -5.33
C LYS A 28 12.46 -6.08 -6.49
N LEU A 29 11.20 -5.67 -6.31
CA LEU A 29 10.18 -5.70 -7.37
C LEU A 29 10.53 -4.79 -8.54
N GLN A 30 10.94 -3.56 -8.28
CA GLN A 30 11.37 -2.65 -9.34
C GLN A 30 12.54 -3.23 -10.14
N LYS A 31 13.52 -3.85 -9.48
CA LYS A 31 14.61 -4.57 -10.17
C LYS A 31 14.12 -5.75 -10.99
N HIS A 32 13.16 -6.51 -10.48
CA HIS A 32 12.60 -7.65 -11.20
C HIS A 32 11.85 -7.24 -12.49
N PHE A 33 11.32 -6.02 -12.54
CA PHE A 33 10.58 -5.47 -13.67
C PHE A 33 11.29 -4.25 -14.33
N GLU A 34 12.62 -4.14 -14.19
CA GLU A 34 13.38 -2.92 -14.52
C GLU A 34 13.22 -2.43 -15.96
N ASP A 35 12.91 -3.34 -16.89
CA ASP A 35 12.71 -3.08 -18.31
C ASP A 35 11.27 -2.69 -18.67
N ARG A 36 10.34 -2.79 -17.73
CA ARG A 36 8.90 -2.66 -17.95
C ARG A 36 8.24 -1.56 -17.13
N LEU A 37 8.75 -1.26 -15.93
CA LEU A 37 8.12 -0.29 -15.04
C LEU A 37 9.10 0.59 -14.27
N SER A 38 8.58 1.71 -13.79
CA SER A 38 9.21 2.66 -12.89
C SER A 38 8.29 2.85 -11.69
N ILE A 39 8.78 2.65 -10.46
CA ILE A 39 7.96 2.79 -9.24
C ILE A 39 8.25 4.14 -8.60
N ALA A 40 7.21 4.96 -8.44
CA ALA A 40 7.23 6.17 -7.62
C ALA A 40 6.53 5.87 -6.29
N ILE A 41 7.23 6.07 -5.17
CA ILE A 41 6.73 5.75 -3.83
C ILE A 41 6.44 7.05 -3.07
N THR A 42 5.27 7.12 -2.44
CA THR A 42 4.93 8.15 -1.45
C THR A 42 4.68 7.47 -0.12
N VAL A 43 5.27 7.97 0.95
CA VAL A 43 5.07 7.45 2.31
C VAL A 43 4.41 8.54 3.15
N LEU A 44 3.32 8.20 3.82
CA LEU A 44 2.71 9.03 4.86
C LEU A 44 2.68 8.21 6.15
N SER A 45 3.39 8.68 7.17
CA SER A 45 3.57 8.00 8.45
C SER A 45 2.63 8.53 9.54
N GLU A 46 1.76 9.49 9.20
CA GLU A 46 0.85 10.11 10.15
C GLU A 46 -0.55 10.26 9.55
N TYR A 47 -1.59 9.94 10.33
CA TYR A 47 -2.98 10.02 9.87
C TYR A 47 -3.40 11.45 9.51
N THR A 48 -2.83 12.47 10.15
CA THR A 48 -3.06 13.90 9.86
C THR A 48 -2.68 14.24 8.42
N GLN A 49 -1.60 13.63 7.89
CA GLN A 49 -1.21 13.81 6.48
C GLN A 49 -2.26 13.23 5.53
N VAL A 50 -2.97 12.18 5.93
CA VAL A 50 -4.06 11.61 5.13
C VAL A 50 -5.28 12.52 5.17
N GLU A 51 -5.70 12.94 6.37
CA GLU A 51 -6.88 13.77 6.55
C GLU A 51 -6.71 15.19 5.97
N GLU A 52 -5.59 15.84 6.27
CA GLU A 52 -5.37 17.24 5.97
C GLU A 52 -4.81 17.48 4.58
N TYR A 53 -4.08 16.51 4.01
CA TYR A 53 -3.44 16.65 2.71
C TYR A 53 -4.01 15.67 1.68
N LEU A 54 -3.89 14.36 1.94
CA LEU A 54 -4.23 13.35 0.94
C LEU A 54 -5.69 13.44 0.51
N ASN A 55 -6.63 13.53 1.45
CA ASN A 55 -8.05 13.59 1.17
C ASN A 55 -8.46 14.92 0.50
N LYS A 56 -7.85 16.04 0.88
CA LYS A 56 -8.19 17.38 0.38
C LYS A 56 -7.67 17.69 -1.04
N VAL A 57 -6.64 16.99 -1.52
CA VAL A 57 -6.01 17.29 -2.83
C VAL A 57 -6.62 16.47 -3.96
N SER A 58 -7.32 17.07 -4.92
CA SER A 58 -8.05 16.37 -6.00
C SER A 58 -7.18 15.63 -7.03
N ARG A 59 -5.85 15.79 -7.02
CA ARG A 59 -4.95 15.33 -8.11
C ARG A 59 -4.05 14.15 -7.78
N ASN A 60 -4.03 13.67 -6.54
CA ASN A 60 -3.15 12.57 -6.16
C ASN A 60 -3.75 11.22 -6.61
N VAL A 61 -3.21 10.68 -7.71
CA VAL A 61 -3.57 9.37 -8.25
C VAL A 61 -2.49 8.36 -7.89
N PHE A 62 -2.90 7.32 -7.17
CA PHE A 62 -2.09 6.14 -6.88
C PHE A 62 -2.69 4.92 -7.56
N ASP A 63 -1.82 4.02 -8.02
CA ASP A 63 -2.20 2.76 -8.65
C ASP A 63 -2.38 1.67 -7.58
N ILE A 64 -1.55 1.71 -6.55
CA ILE A 64 -1.56 0.78 -5.42
C ILE A 64 -1.42 1.58 -4.12
N ILE A 65 -2.16 1.16 -3.09
CA ILE A 65 -2.12 1.73 -1.76
C ILE A 65 -1.91 0.59 -0.76
N LEU A 66 -0.83 0.64 0.01
CA LEU A 66 -0.69 -0.16 1.22
C LEU A 66 -1.23 0.67 2.38
N LEU A 67 -2.25 0.14 3.03
CA LEU A 67 -2.97 0.82 4.10
C LEU A 67 -2.78 0.03 5.39
N ASP A 68 -1.86 0.49 6.25
CA ASP A 68 -1.91 0.09 7.65
C ASP A 68 -3.13 0.73 8.30
N ARG A 69 -3.90 -0.06 9.04
CA ARG A 69 -5.04 0.46 9.79
C ARG A 69 -4.64 0.98 11.15
N ASP A 70 -3.60 0.40 11.73
CA ASP A 70 -3.09 0.80 13.01
C ASP A 70 -2.15 2.00 12.82
N CYS A 71 -2.23 2.98 13.71
CA CYS A 71 -1.30 4.11 13.73
C CYS A 71 -1.10 4.51 15.18
N PHE A 72 0.14 4.39 15.67
CA PHE A 72 0.55 4.65 17.04
C PHE A 72 0.31 6.10 17.49
N ALA A 73 0.17 7.06 16.56
CA ALA A 73 -0.02 8.49 16.85
C ALA A 73 -1.43 8.85 17.40
N SER A 74 -2.07 7.97 18.16
CA SER A 74 -3.43 8.15 18.74
C SER A 74 -4.54 8.36 17.70
N GLY A 75 -4.28 7.97 16.45
CA GLY A 75 -5.23 8.02 15.35
C GLY A 75 -5.27 6.70 14.61
N SER A 76 -5.87 6.68 13.44
CA SER A 76 -5.79 5.53 12.55
C SER A 76 -5.96 6.05 11.12
N PHE A 77 -5.39 5.37 10.14
CA PHE A 77 -5.62 5.68 8.74
C PHE A 77 -7.06 5.35 8.26
N HIS A 78 -7.99 5.17 9.19
CA HIS A 78 -9.43 5.09 8.92
C HIS A 78 -10.03 6.29 8.22
N VAL A 79 -9.34 7.41 8.29
CA VAL A 79 -9.69 8.64 7.59
C VAL A 79 -9.52 8.55 6.07
N LEU A 80 -8.87 7.53 5.51
CA LEU A 80 -8.73 7.40 4.05
C LEU A 80 -10.11 7.41 3.36
N ASP A 81 -10.29 8.27 2.36
CA ASP A 81 -11.55 8.38 1.62
C ASP A 81 -11.65 7.30 0.51
N PHE A 82 -12.51 6.31 0.74
CA PHE A 82 -12.73 5.18 -0.18
C PHE A 82 -13.51 5.57 -1.44
N ASN A 83 -14.18 6.72 -1.45
CA ASN A 83 -14.80 7.24 -2.68
C ASN A 83 -13.73 7.73 -3.65
N LYS A 84 -12.60 8.21 -3.11
CA LYS A 84 -11.45 8.68 -3.89
C LYS A 84 -10.46 7.58 -4.19
N TYR A 85 -10.27 6.68 -3.23
CA TYR A 85 -9.33 5.56 -3.30
C TYR A 85 -10.08 4.24 -3.26
N PRO A 86 -10.49 3.69 -4.42
CA PRO A 86 -11.40 2.56 -4.45
C PRO A 86 -10.73 1.29 -3.88
N PRO A 87 -11.50 0.40 -3.22
CA PRO A 87 -10.97 -0.77 -2.52
C PRO A 87 -10.10 -1.71 -3.36
N ASN A 88 -10.30 -1.75 -4.67
CA ASN A 88 -9.54 -2.60 -5.58
C ASN A 88 -8.07 -2.19 -5.74
N LYS A 89 -7.71 -0.97 -5.32
CA LYS A 89 -6.34 -0.46 -5.30
C LYS A 89 -5.63 -0.67 -3.96
N ILE A 90 -6.34 -1.16 -2.95
CA ILE A 90 -5.85 -1.22 -1.57
C ILE A 90 -5.35 -2.65 -1.26
N ILE A 91 -4.20 -2.71 -0.61
CA ILE A 91 -3.73 -3.85 0.17
C ILE A 91 -3.82 -3.41 1.63
N GLY A 92 -4.73 -4.02 2.38
CA GLY A 92 -4.88 -3.78 3.80
C GLY A 92 -3.82 -4.51 4.59
N ILE A 93 -3.17 -3.83 5.53
CA ILE A 93 -2.28 -4.45 6.52
C ILE A 93 -2.73 -4.02 7.92
N SER A 94 -2.69 -4.94 8.88
CA SER A 94 -2.97 -4.63 10.29
C SER A 94 -2.54 -5.82 11.14
N SER A 95 -2.00 -5.53 12.32
CA SER A 95 -1.75 -6.52 13.37
C SER A 95 -3.02 -6.81 14.20
N ILE A 96 -4.01 -5.90 14.15
CA ILE A 96 -5.28 -5.95 14.88
C ILE A 96 -6.36 -6.58 13.99
N PRO A 97 -6.88 -7.79 14.31
CA PRO A 97 -7.84 -8.51 13.45
C PRO A 97 -9.16 -7.77 13.19
N PRO A 98 -9.78 -7.05 14.15
CA PRO A 98 -10.97 -6.24 13.87
C PRO A 98 -10.78 -5.23 12.73
N TYR A 99 -9.61 -4.62 12.59
CA TYR A 99 -9.35 -3.66 11.52
C TYR A 99 -9.28 -4.31 10.13
N ASN A 100 -8.82 -5.57 10.07
CA ASN A 100 -8.84 -6.35 8.83
C ASN A 100 -10.28 -6.65 8.41
N GLN A 101 -11.15 -7.03 9.36
CA GLN A 101 -12.57 -7.27 9.10
C GLN A 101 -13.29 -6.00 8.61
N GLU A 102 -12.95 -4.83 9.17
CA GLU A 102 -13.48 -3.55 8.70
C GLU A 102 -13.09 -3.23 7.26
N LEU A 103 -11.83 -3.54 6.87
CA LEU A 103 -11.38 -3.35 5.50
C LEU A 103 -12.09 -4.30 4.53
N GLU A 104 -12.27 -5.55 4.92
CA GLU A 104 -13.06 -6.55 4.20
C GLU A 104 -14.49 -6.07 3.98
N ALA A 105 -15.14 -5.55 5.03
CA ALA A 105 -16.49 -5.00 4.97
C ALA A 105 -16.60 -3.78 4.04
N LYS A 106 -15.50 -3.03 3.87
CA LYS A 106 -15.36 -1.93 2.90
C LYS A 106 -15.01 -2.40 1.48
N GLY A 107 -14.91 -3.71 1.24
CA GLY A 107 -14.67 -4.31 -0.06
C GLY A 107 -13.19 -4.46 -0.45
N VAL A 108 -12.26 -4.26 0.47
CA VAL A 108 -10.83 -4.54 0.23
C VAL A 108 -10.64 -6.05 0.13
N LYS A 109 -10.09 -6.50 -0.99
CA LYS A 109 -9.94 -7.94 -1.28
C LYS A 109 -8.58 -8.52 -0.90
N ARG A 110 -7.57 -7.67 -0.70
CA ARG A 110 -6.20 -8.07 -0.39
C ARG A 110 -5.90 -7.58 1.01
N ILE A 111 -5.85 -8.50 1.95
CA ILE A 111 -5.59 -8.21 3.36
C ILE A 111 -4.48 -9.13 3.83
N VAL A 112 -3.46 -8.56 4.46
CA VAL A 112 -2.34 -9.30 5.03
C VAL A 112 -2.27 -8.99 6.52
N TRP A 113 -2.31 -10.05 7.33
CA TRP A 113 -2.13 -9.91 8.77
C TRP A 113 -0.67 -9.57 9.10
N LYS A 114 -0.45 -8.46 9.80
CA LYS A 114 0.88 -8.00 10.20
C LYS A 114 1.31 -8.74 11.46
N ASP A 115 2.02 -9.84 11.27
CA ASP A 115 2.61 -10.62 12.35
C ASP A 115 4.02 -10.10 12.69
N TYR A 116 4.12 -9.36 13.81
CA TYR A 116 5.40 -8.86 14.31
C TYR A 116 6.37 -9.97 14.73
N GLN A 117 5.91 -11.20 14.97
CA GLN A 117 6.80 -12.33 15.24
C GLN A 117 7.50 -12.83 13.98
N ASN A 118 6.96 -12.51 12.79
CA ASN A 118 7.51 -12.93 11.51
C ASN A 118 7.26 -11.90 10.41
N LEU A 119 7.84 -10.69 10.58
CA LEU A 119 7.71 -9.60 9.61
C LEU A 119 8.19 -9.98 8.20
N HIS A 120 9.14 -10.89 8.07
CA HIS A 120 9.58 -11.39 6.76
C HIS A 120 8.49 -12.17 6.03
N ALA A 121 7.77 -13.08 6.72
CA ALA A 121 6.65 -13.80 6.12
C ALA A 121 5.48 -12.87 5.80
N PHE A 122 5.24 -11.86 6.62
CA PHE A 122 4.30 -10.78 6.33
C PHE A 122 4.68 -10.05 5.03
N VAL A 123 5.94 -9.64 4.88
CA VAL A 123 6.42 -8.91 3.69
C VAL A 123 6.34 -9.77 2.43
N GLU A 124 6.64 -11.08 2.50
CA GLU A 124 6.48 -11.96 1.33
C GLU A 124 5.01 -12.12 0.91
N GLN A 125 4.05 -12.10 1.83
CA GLN A 125 2.62 -12.07 1.48
C GLN A 125 2.22 -10.75 0.81
N VAL A 126 2.68 -9.62 1.37
CA VAL A 126 2.47 -8.30 0.74
C VAL A 126 3.08 -8.26 -0.66
N LYS A 127 4.29 -8.82 -0.84
CA LYS A 127 4.97 -8.93 -2.12
C LYS A 127 4.14 -9.69 -3.16
N GLY A 128 3.55 -10.84 -2.79
CA GLY A 128 2.69 -11.60 -3.70
C GLY A 128 1.54 -10.76 -4.25
N HIS A 129 0.85 -10.02 -3.38
CA HIS A 129 -0.22 -9.11 -3.80
C HIS A 129 0.28 -7.95 -4.66
N LEU A 130 1.45 -7.38 -4.34
CA LEU A 130 2.07 -6.34 -5.15
C LEU A 130 2.40 -6.86 -6.55
N GLU A 131 3.03 -8.02 -6.68
CA GLU A 131 3.35 -8.65 -7.96
C GLU A 131 2.10 -8.87 -8.82
N GLU A 132 1.03 -9.42 -8.24
CA GLU A 132 -0.25 -9.59 -8.93
C GLU A 132 -0.80 -8.26 -9.46
N MET A 133 -0.82 -7.22 -8.63
CA MET A 133 -1.34 -5.90 -9.01
C MET A 133 -0.47 -5.21 -10.06
N LEU A 134 0.85 -5.35 -9.98
CA LEU A 134 1.79 -4.85 -10.98
C LEU A 134 1.58 -5.54 -12.33
N LEU A 135 1.46 -6.88 -12.34
CA LEU A 135 1.20 -7.66 -13.55
C LEU A 135 -0.16 -7.30 -14.19
N GLN A 136 -1.22 -7.14 -13.39
CA GLN A 136 -2.53 -6.67 -13.86
C GLN A 136 -2.42 -5.28 -14.50
N THR A 137 -1.58 -4.42 -13.94
CA THR A 137 -1.37 -3.08 -14.47
C THR A 137 -0.60 -3.16 -15.79
N LEU A 138 0.42 -4.00 -15.91
CA LEU A 138 1.18 -4.18 -17.15
C LEU A 138 0.33 -4.79 -18.28
N GLY A 139 -0.52 -5.77 -17.99
CA GLY A 139 -1.37 -6.45 -18.99
C GLY A 139 -2.56 -5.64 -19.52
N ARG A 140 -2.84 -4.46 -18.96
CA ARG A 140 -3.87 -3.51 -19.45
C ARG A 140 -3.32 -2.48 -20.46
N SER A 141 -2.12 -2.72 -21.00
CA SER A 141 -1.41 -1.80 -21.90
C SER A 141 -1.50 -2.26 -23.35
#